data_AF-A0A917PMV2-F1
#
_entry.id   AF-A0A917PMV2-F1
#
_cell.length_a   1.000
_cell.length_b   1.000
_cell.length_c   1.000
_cell.angle_alpha   90.00
_cell.angle_beta   90.00
_cell.angle_gamma   90.00
#
_symmetry.space_group_name_H-M   'P 1'
#
loop_
_entity.id
_entity.type
_entity.pdbx_description
1 polymer ?
#
loop_
_entity_poly.entity_id
_entity_poly.type
_entity_poly.pdbx_seq_one_letter_code
_entity_poly.pdbx_strand_id
1 'polypeptide(L)'
;MAMQGDATKILKVLSKSGEITLERAMSLASAKFEDHRRYYPLALLLEEGYVGVTVPNSDKNEMPEFSYATFLYMLTLPKDKDGATHYLGLRSTGGIRAENERVYLRAKGALHLEEKAARARERVYSLIVAVSVGIIVAAVSAWFRGYVGMS
;
A
#
# COMPACT_ATOMS: atom_id res chain seq x y z
N MET A 1 4.76 9.03 -9.46
CA MET A 1 3.56 9.26 -8.61
C MET A 1 2.52 8.12 -8.66
N ALA A 2 2.43 7.29 -9.70
CA ALA A 2 1.45 6.19 -9.78
C ALA A 2 1.69 5.03 -8.77
N MET A 3 2.95 4.65 -8.53
CA MET A 3 3.30 3.48 -7.70
C MET A 3 2.87 3.61 -6.24
N GLN A 4 2.90 4.82 -5.68
CA GLN A 4 2.50 5.08 -4.30
C GLN A 4 0.97 4.95 -4.10
N GLY A 5 0.20 5.22 -5.15
CA GLY A 5 -1.25 5.03 -5.18
C GLY A 5 -1.64 3.56 -5.15
N ASP A 6 -0.99 2.74 -5.98
CA ASP A 6 -1.25 1.30 -6.07
C ASP A 6 -0.90 0.57 -4.76
N ALA A 7 0.26 0.85 -4.17
CA ALA A 7 0.65 0.27 -2.89
C ALA A 7 -0.35 0.63 -1.76
N THR A 8 -0.80 1.88 -1.72
CA THR A 8 -1.81 2.32 -0.74
C THR A 8 -3.16 1.64 -0.96
N LYS A 9 -3.55 1.44 -2.22
CA LYS A 9 -4.78 0.72 -2.58
C LYS A 9 -4.73 -0.73 -2.12
N ILE A 10 -3.63 -1.44 -2.36
CA ILE A 10 -3.41 -2.81 -1.89
C ILE A 10 -3.53 -2.88 -0.36
N LEU A 11 -2.81 -2.03 0.37
CA LEU A 11 -2.85 -1.99 1.83
C LEU A 11 -4.26 -1.71 2.38
N LYS A 12 -5.02 -0.79 1.76
CA LYS A 12 -6.38 -0.45 2.18
C LYS A 12 -7.39 -1.57 1.93
N VAL A 13 -7.19 -2.37 0.88
CA VAL A 13 -8.02 -3.56 0.63
C VAL A 13 -7.71 -4.63 1.68
N LEU A 14 -6.43 -4.91 1.90
CA LEU A 14 -5.98 -5.86 2.91
C LEU A 14 -6.43 -5.48 4.33
N SER A 15 -6.41 -4.19 4.68
CA SER A 15 -6.85 -3.76 6.02
C SER A 15 -8.34 -3.96 6.26
N LYS A 16 -9.16 -4.11 5.21
CA LYS A 16 -10.59 -4.38 5.33
C LYS A 16 -10.90 -5.87 5.33
N SER A 17 -10.16 -6.65 4.56
CA SER A 17 -10.43 -8.08 4.35
C SER A 17 -9.54 -9.00 5.18
N GLY A 18 -8.47 -8.50 5.79
CA GLY A 18 -7.43 -9.29 6.47
C GLY A 18 -6.47 -9.96 5.49
N GLU A 19 -7.04 -10.70 4.54
CA GLU A 19 -6.33 -11.41 3.47
C GLU A 19 -7.10 -11.36 2.14
N ILE A 20 -6.40 -11.51 1.04
CA ILE A 20 -6.94 -11.63 -0.33
C ILE A 20 -6.13 -12.65 -1.13
N THR A 21 -6.65 -13.13 -2.26
CA THR A 21 -5.87 -13.96 -3.17
C THR A 21 -4.74 -13.15 -3.82
N LEU A 22 -3.65 -13.82 -4.20
CA LEU A 22 -2.51 -13.20 -4.88
C LEU A 22 -2.93 -12.62 -6.23
N GLU A 23 -3.77 -13.33 -6.97
CA GLU A 23 -4.37 -12.83 -8.21
C GLU A 23 -5.12 -11.51 -7.97
N ARG A 24 -5.93 -11.44 -6.90
CA ARG A 24 -6.64 -10.22 -6.56
C ARG A 24 -5.67 -9.09 -6.22
N ALA A 25 -4.63 -9.36 -5.44
CA ALA A 25 -3.60 -8.37 -5.11
C ALA A 25 -2.89 -7.85 -6.37
N MET A 26 -2.55 -8.73 -7.31
CA MET A 26 -1.94 -8.39 -8.60
C MET A 26 -2.88 -7.56 -9.48
N SER A 27 -4.18 -7.83 -9.46
CA SER A 27 -5.18 -7.05 -10.20
C SER A 27 -5.31 -5.60 -9.72
N LEU A 28 -4.87 -5.28 -8.50
CA LEU A 28 -4.93 -3.92 -7.93
C LEU A 28 -3.83 -3.00 -8.47
N ALA A 29 -2.76 -3.57 -9.04
CA ALA A 29 -1.69 -2.82 -9.67
C ALA A 29 -2.13 -2.21 -11.01
N SER A 30 -1.76 -0.95 -11.23
CA SER A 30 -2.11 -0.21 -12.44
C SER A 30 -1.64 -0.93 -13.71
N ALA A 31 -2.49 -1.00 -14.73
CA ALA A 31 -2.15 -1.55 -16.03
C ALA A 31 -1.24 -0.63 -16.87
N LYS A 32 -0.51 0.31 -16.25
CA LYS A 32 0.38 1.25 -16.94
C LYS A 32 1.53 0.55 -17.67
N PHE A 33 2.00 -0.56 -17.13
CA PHE A 33 3.06 -1.37 -17.71
C PHE A 33 2.51 -2.74 -18.05
N GLU A 34 2.94 -3.29 -19.18
CA GLU A 34 2.60 -4.65 -19.64
C GLU A 34 3.68 -5.67 -19.26
N ASP A 35 4.63 -5.28 -18.40
CA ASP A 35 5.75 -6.12 -17.98
C ASP A 35 5.85 -6.21 -16.45
N HIS A 36 6.93 -6.81 -15.94
CA HIS A 36 7.20 -6.97 -14.51
C HIS A 36 7.12 -5.66 -13.72
N ARG A 37 7.34 -4.49 -14.37
CA ARG A 37 7.33 -3.20 -13.67
C ARG A 37 5.96 -2.86 -13.08
N ARG A 38 4.90 -3.45 -13.64
CA ARG A 38 3.54 -3.35 -13.11
C ARG A 38 3.45 -3.82 -11.66
N TYR A 39 4.22 -4.83 -11.28
CA TYR A 39 4.09 -5.50 -9.99
C TYR A 39 5.03 -4.97 -8.91
N TYR A 40 5.87 -3.97 -9.21
CA TYR A 40 6.73 -3.32 -8.21
C TYR A 40 5.98 -2.83 -6.97
N PRO A 41 4.78 -2.21 -7.06
CA PRO A 41 4.06 -1.79 -5.86
C PRO A 41 3.78 -2.95 -4.89
N LEU A 42 3.45 -4.14 -5.40
CA LEU A 42 3.23 -5.32 -4.57
C LEU A 42 4.55 -5.95 -4.12
N ALA A 43 5.54 -6.02 -5.00
CA ALA A 43 6.87 -6.54 -4.70
C ALA A 43 7.57 -5.76 -3.57
N LEU A 44 7.51 -4.42 -3.61
CA LEU A 44 8.06 -3.56 -2.56
C LEU A 44 7.33 -3.75 -1.22
N LEU A 45 6.01 -3.95 -1.24
CA LEU A 45 5.27 -4.22 0.01
C LEU A 45 5.65 -5.57 0.62
N LEU A 46 5.96 -6.57 -0.21
CA LEU A 46 6.41 -7.90 0.22
C LEU A 46 7.82 -7.85 0.78
N GLU A 47 8.74 -7.18 0.06
CA GLU A 47 10.14 -7.01 0.43
C GLU A 47 10.27 -6.25 1.75
N GLU A 48 9.63 -5.10 1.86
CA GLU A 48 9.63 -4.28 3.08
C GLU A 48 8.86 -4.94 4.24
N GLY A 49 8.14 -6.04 4.00
CA GLY A 49 7.39 -6.75 5.01
C GLY A 49 6.11 -6.05 5.50
N TYR A 50 5.56 -5.12 4.72
CA TYR A 50 4.23 -4.56 4.98
C TYR A 50 3.13 -5.61 4.72
N VAL A 51 3.35 -6.50 3.75
CA VAL A 51 2.46 -7.61 3.43
C VAL A 51 3.25 -8.92 3.37
N GLY A 52 2.57 -10.05 3.58
CA GLY A 52 3.13 -11.38 3.40
C GLY A 52 2.40 -12.12 2.29
N VAL A 53 3.03 -13.18 1.77
CA VAL A 53 2.44 -14.12 0.81
C VAL A 53 2.66 -15.55 1.30
N THR A 54 1.77 -16.48 0.96
CA THR A 54 1.89 -17.90 1.29
C THR A 54 2.90 -18.66 0.43
N VAL A 55 3.33 -18.06 -0.67
CA VAL A 55 4.39 -18.63 -1.53
C VAL A 55 5.74 -18.51 -0.81
N PRO A 56 6.50 -19.61 -0.67
CA PRO A 56 7.86 -19.53 -0.15
C PRO A 56 8.73 -18.74 -1.12
N ASN A 57 9.29 -17.62 -0.67
CA ASN A 57 10.40 -16.99 -1.38
C ASN A 57 11.71 -17.51 -0.77
N SER A 58 12.40 -18.39 -1.51
CA SER A 58 13.63 -19.05 -1.05
C SER A 58 14.88 -18.22 -1.27
N ASP A 59 14.80 -17.13 -2.04
CA ASP A 59 16.02 -16.55 -2.61
C ASP A 59 16.45 -15.29 -1.87
N LYS A 60 17.63 -15.38 -1.24
CA LYS A 60 18.42 -14.23 -0.80
C LYS A 60 19.09 -13.59 -2.01
N ASN A 61 18.30 -13.00 -2.91
CA ASN A 61 18.82 -12.26 -4.04
C ASN A 61 19.25 -10.84 -3.62
N GLU A 62 20.24 -10.28 -4.32
CA GLU A 62 20.73 -8.90 -4.11
C GLU A 62 19.66 -7.84 -4.47
N MET A 63 18.65 -8.20 -5.25
CA MET A 63 17.53 -7.33 -5.65
C MET A 63 16.17 -8.05 -5.43
N PRO A 64 15.74 -8.21 -4.17
CA PRO A 64 14.55 -8.98 -3.82
C PRO A 64 13.27 -8.42 -4.47
N GLU A 65 13.14 -7.11 -4.59
CA GLU A 65 12.01 -6.44 -5.23
C GLU A 65 11.91 -6.75 -6.73
N PHE A 66 13.06 -6.81 -7.42
CA PHE A 66 13.10 -7.21 -8.84
C PHE A 66 12.72 -8.67 -9.01
N SER A 67 13.23 -9.55 -8.15
CA SER A 67 12.88 -10.97 -8.16
C SER A 67 11.38 -11.18 -7.91
N TYR A 68 10.80 -10.50 -6.91
CA TYR A 68 9.36 -10.55 -6.67
C TYR A 68 8.55 -10.02 -7.85
N ALA A 69 8.89 -8.86 -8.39
CA ALA A 69 8.16 -8.27 -9.51
C ALA A 69 8.19 -9.19 -10.75
N THR A 70 9.34 -9.79 -11.02
CA THR A 70 9.53 -10.76 -12.11
C THR A 70 8.73 -12.03 -11.86
N PHE A 71 8.82 -12.61 -10.66
CA PHE A 71 8.05 -13.79 -10.28
C PHE A 71 6.54 -13.55 -10.45
N LEU A 72 6.03 -12.43 -9.92
CA LEU A 72 4.61 -12.06 -10.04
C LEU A 72 4.19 -11.93 -11.50
N TYR A 73 5.02 -11.34 -12.36
CA TYR A 73 4.69 -11.26 -13.78
C TYR A 73 4.69 -12.63 -14.47
N MET A 74 5.65 -13.49 -14.16
CA MET A 74 5.70 -14.84 -14.72
C MET A 74 4.46 -15.68 -14.38
N LEU A 75 3.79 -15.43 -13.25
CA LEU A 75 2.51 -16.08 -12.93
C LEU A 75 1.37 -15.70 -13.89
N THR A 76 1.50 -14.58 -14.62
CA THR A 76 0.49 -14.11 -15.59
C THR A 76 0.76 -14.55 -17.03
N LEU A 77 1.96 -15.07 -17.31
CA LEU A 77 2.36 -15.47 -18.65
C LEU A 77 1.83 -16.87 -18.98
N PRO A 78 1.53 -17.15 -20.27
CA PRO A 78 1.16 -18.48 -20.71
C PRO A 78 2.31 -19.47 -20.49
N LYS A 79 1.96 -20.70 -20.14
CA LYS A 79 2.91 -21.80 -20.01
C LYS A 79 3.23 -22.40 -21.37
N ASP A 80 4.47 -22.84 -21.56
CA ASP A 80 4.90 -23.59 -22.72
C ASP A 80 4.40 -25.05 -22.70
N LYS A 81 4.78 -25.83 -23.71
CA LYS A 81 4.39 -27.25 -23.85
C LYS A 81 4.89 -28.13 -22.68
N ASP A 82 5.95 -27.70 -22.00
CA ASP A 82 6.54 -28.39 -20.86
C ASP A 82 5.98 -27.86 -19.52
N GLY A 83 4.97 -26.98 -19.57
CA GLY A 83 4.36 -26.36 -18.39
C GLY A 83 5.23 -25.28 -17.74
N ALA A 84 6.28 -24.80 -18.43
CA ALA A 84 7.21 -23.80 -17.94
C ALA A 84 6.89 -22.40 -18.49
N THR A 85 7.22 -21.38 -17.71
CA THR A 85 7.18 -19.99 -18.13
C THR A 85 8.60 -19.47 -18.28
N HIS A 86 8.87 -18.73 -19.36
CA HIS A 86 10.18 -18.10 -19.61
C HIS A 86 10.05 -16.58 -19.63
N TYR A 87 10.91 -15.89 -18.89
CA TYR A 87 10.97 -14.43 -18.89
C TYR A 87 12.35 -13.94 -18.45
N LEU A 88 12.96 -13.02 -19.22
CA LEU A 88 14.31 -12.47 -18.94
C LEU A 88 15.40 -13.55 -18.69
N GLY A 89 15.34 -14.67 -19.40
CA GLY A 89 16.28 -15.79 -19.23
C GLY A 89 16.00 -16.67 -18.00
N LEU A 90 14.98 -16.36 -17.20
CA LEU A 90 14.51 -17.18 -16.09
C LEU A 90 13.46 -18.18 -16.57
N ARG A 91 13.58 -19.42 -16.12
CA ARG A 91 12.60 -20.49 -16.34
C ARG A 91 11.92 -20.82 -15.02
N SER A 92 10.59 -20.75 -14.99
CA SER A 92 9.79 -21.19 -13.86
C SER A 92 8.92 -22.38 -14.27
N THR A 93 9.12 -23.53 -13.61
CA THR A 93 8.35 -24.77 -13.83
C THR A 93 7.28 -24.97 -12.75
N GLY A 94 7.05 -23.96 -11.91
CA GLY A 94 6.18 -24.07 -10.74
C GLY A 94 4.70 -24.27 -11.07
N GLY A 95 4.04 -25.10 -10.27
CA GLY A 95 2.57 -25.27 -10.27
C GLY A 95 1.80 -24.19 -9.51
N ILE A 96 2.48 -23.14 -9.04
CA ILE A 96 1.87 -22.07 -8.24
C ILE A 96 0.78 -21.38 -9.07
N ARG A 97 -0.42 -21.31 -8.50
CA ARG A 97 -1.54 -20.59 -9.10
C ARG A 97 -1.91 -19.42 -8.21
N ALA A 98 -1.89 -18.21 -8.78
CA ALA A 98 -2.15 -16.98 -8.02
C ALA A 98 -3.55 -16.94 -7.36
N GLU A 99 -4.51 -17.72 -7.86
CA GLU A 99 -5.83 -17.92 -7.27
C GLU A 99 -5.81 -18.66 -5.91
N ASN A 100 -4.85 -19.55 -5.70
CA ASN A 100 -4.74 -20.39 -4.51
C ASN A 100 -3.86 -19.78 -3.42
N GLU A 101 -2.99 -18.84 -3.80
CA GLU A 101 -2.08 -18.18 -2.89
C GLU A 101 -2.74 -16.99 -2.21
N ARG A 102 -2.41 -16.77 -0.94
CA ARG A 102 -2.94 -15.67 -0.13
C ARG A 102 -1.89 -14.60 0.08
N VAL A 103 -2.34 -13.36 0.00
CA VAL A 103 -1.62 -12.17 0.44
C VAL A 103 -2.32 -11.65 1.69
N TYR A 104 -1.57 -11.41 2.74
CA TYR A 104 -2.09 -10.98 4.05
C TYR A 104 -1.32 -9.78 4.58
N LEU A 105 -1.99 -9.01 5.44
CA LEU A 105 -1.37 -7.86 6.09
C LEU A 105 -0.42 -8.33 7.20
N ARG A 106 0.80 -7.79 7.23
CA ARG A 106 1.75 -8.01 8.34
C ARG A 106 1.63 -6.91 9.39
N ALA A 107 2.21 -7.15 10.57
CA ALA A 107 2.21 -6.17 11.68
C ALA A 107 2.76 -4.80 11.25
N LYS A 108 3.86 -4.75 10.49
CA LYS A 108 4.42 -3.50 9.94
C LYS A 108 3.41 -2.77 9.02
N GLY A 109 2.68 -3.53 8.20
CA GLY A 109 1.56 -3.06 7.38
C GLY A 109 0.43 -2.41 8.17
N ALA A 110 -0.02 -3.12 9.21
CA ALA A 110 -1.10 -2.66 10.08
C ALA A 110 -0.72 -1.37 10.82
N LEU A 111 0.45 -1.36 11.48
CA LEU A 111 0.96 -0.20 12.22
C LEU A 111 1.11 1.02 11.32
N HIS A 112 1.61 0.85 10.09
CA HIS A 112 1.75 1.95 9.12
C HIS A 112 0.39 2.59 8.75
N LEU A 113 -0.65 1.77 8.61
CA LEU A 113 -1.99 2.28 8.33
C LEU A 113 -2.60 2.99 9.54
N GLU A 114 -2.37 2.47 10.74
CA GLU A 114 -2.80 3.09 12.00
C GLU A 114 -2.11 4.44 12.21
N GLU A 115 -0.80 4.53 11.99
CA GLU A 115 -0.04 5.78 12.05
C GLU A 115 -0.55 6.80 11.05
N LYS A 116 -0.81 6.38 9.79
CA LYS A 116 -1.39 7.27 8.78
C LYS A 116 -2.77 7.78 9.19
N ALA A 117 -3.62 6.92 9.76
CA ALA A 117 -4.93 7.31 10.25
C ALA A 117 -4.84 8.24 11.47
N ALA A 118 -3.91 7.98 12.39
CA ALA A 118 -3.65 8.82 13.56
C ALA A 118 -3.19 10.22 13.15
N ARG A 119 -2.20 10.33 12.26
CA ARG A 119 -1.74 11.62 11.73
C ARG A 119 -2.85 12.40 11.02
N ALA A 120 -3.73 11.70 10.29
CA ALA A 120 -4.89 12.35 9.66
C ALA A 120 -5.86 12.91 10.71
N ARG A 121 -6.13 12.15 11.79
CA ARG A 121 -6.96 12.62 12.91
C ARG A 121 -6.32 13.81 13.63
N GLU A 122 -5.02 13.77 13.90
CA GLU A 122 -4.28 14.87 14.54
C GLU A 122 -4.39 16.18 13.76
N ARG A 123 -4.32 16.12 12.42
CA ARG A 123 -4.50 17.30 11.56
C ARG A 123 -5.91 17.89 11.70
N VAL A 124 -6.93 17.04 11.75
CA VAL A 124 -8.33 17.48 11.94
C VAL A 124 -8.51 18.09 13.33
N TYR A 125 -7.99 17.46 14.38
CA TYR A 125 -8.04 18.01 15.73
C TYR A 125 -7.32 19.36 15.82
N SER A 126 -6.13 19.47 15.21
CA SER A 126 -5.37 20.72 15.19
C SER A 126 -6.14 21.85 14.50
N LEU A 127 -6.84 21.55 13.41
CA LEU A 127 -7.71 22.50 12.72
C LEU A 127 -8.85 22.96 13.64
N ILE A 128 -9.52 22.02 14.32
CA ILE A 128 -10.62 22.33 15.23
C ILE A 128 -10.12 23.24 16.37
N VAL A 129 -9.00 22.90 17.01
CA VAL A 129 -8.43 23.70 18.08
C VAL A 129 -8.06 25.10 17.57
N ALA A 130 -7.42 25.22 16.41
CA ALA A 130 -7.05 26.51 15.83
C ALA A 130 -8.29 27.39 15.56
N VAL A 131 -9.36 26.80 15.01
CA VAL A 131 -10.63 27.50 14.77
C VAL A 131 -11.27 27.92 16.10
N SER A 132 -11.32 27.04 17.10
CA SER A 132 -11.88 27.36 18.41
C SER A 132 -11.13 28.49 19.10
N VAL A 133 -9.79 28.45 19.10
CA VAL A 133 -8.95 29.51 19.66
C VAL A 133 -9.18 30.84 18.93
N GLY A 134 -9.26 30.81 17.59
CA GLY A 134 -9.56 32.01 16.79
C GLY A 134 -10.90 32.64 17.13
N ILE A 135 -11.95 31.82 17.31
CA ILE A 135 -13.30 32.30 17.70
C ILE A 135 -13.25 32.94 19.09
N ILE A 136 -12.60 32.30 20.07
CA ILE A 136 -12.49 32.82 21.44
C ILE A 136 -11.74 34.16 21.45
N VAL A 137 -10.60 34.23 20.77
CA VAL A 137 -9.78 35.45 20.70
C VAL A 137 -10.57 36.59 20.04
N ALA A 138 -11.32 36.31 18.97
CA ALA A 138 -12.16 37.30 18.32
C ALA A 138 -13.29 37.81 19.23
N ALA A 139 -13.97 36.91 19.94
CA ALA A 139 -15.04 37.28 20.89
C ALA A 139 -14.51 38.15 22.03
N VAL A 140 -13.39 37.76 22.65
CA VAL A 140 -12.74 38.52 23.72
C VAL A 140 -12.29 39.90 23.21
N SER A 141 -11.68 39.96 22.02
CA SER A 141 -11.25 41.23 21.43
C SER A 141 -12.41 42.17 21.13
N ALA A 142 -13.53 41.64 20.64
CA ALA A 142 -14.74 42.42 20.39
C ALA A 142 -15.33 42.97 21.70
N TRP A 143 -15.35 42.16 22.76
CA TRP A 143 -15.80 42.59 24.08
C TRP A 143 -14.93 43.71 24.67
N PHE A 144 -13.60 43.58 24.61
CA PHE A 144 -12.68 44.64 25.04
C PHE A 144 -12.84 45.94 24.25
N ARG A 145 -13.02 45.87 22.92
CA ARG A 145 -13.30 47.08 22.13
C ARG A 145 -14.62 47.73 22.51
N GLY A 146 -15.66 46.94 22.78
CA GLY A 146 -16.94 47.46 23.25
C GLY A 146 -16.85 48.16 24.61
N TYR A 147 -16.04 47.62 25.52
CA TYR A 147 -15.83 48.20 26.85
C TYR A 147 -15.01 49.50 26.80
N VAL A 148 -13.93 49.54 26.02
CA VAL A 148 -13.06 50.73 25.89
C VAL A 148 -13.71 51.85 25.05
N GLY A 149 -14.60 51.52 24.10
CA GLY A 149 -15.34 52.51 23.32
C GLY A 149 -16.48 53.22 24.06
N MET A 150 -16.78 52.80 25.30
CA MET A 150 -17.81 53.41 26.16
C MET A 150 -17.24 54.31 27.28
N SER A 151 -15.91 54.47 27.40
CA SER A 151 -15.28 55.47 28.27
C SER A 151 -14.69 56.61 27.45
#